data_AF-A0A2N4XLX3-F1
#
_entry.id   AF-A0A2N4XLX3-F1
#
_cell.length_a   1.000
_cell.length_b   1.000
_cell.length_c   1.000
_cell.angle_alpha   90.00
_cell.angle_beta   90.00
_cell.angle_gamma   90.00
#
_symmetry.space_group_name_H-M   'P 1'
#
loop_
_entity.id
_entity.type
_entity.pdbx_description
1 polymer ?
#
loop_
_entity_poly.entity_id
_entity_poly.type
_entity_poly.pdbx_seq_one_letter_code
_entity_poly.pdbx_strand_id
1 'polypeptide(L)' 'MARFLPGALLGFAQRLRFPQLFLLTFGLFLLDLLLPDFIPFLDEVLLGMLTLMLAVWKQRKEPK' A
#
# COMPACT_ATOMS: atom_id res chain seq x y z
N MET A 1 0.85 17.59 -21.65
CA MET A 1 1.65 17.91 -20.46
C MET A 1 0.89 17.50 -19.19
N ALA A 2 0.63 16.20 -18.98
CA ALA A 2 -0.10 15.72 -17.79
C ALA A 2 0.23 14.23 -17.49
N ARG A 3 1.51 13.85 -17.56
CA ARG A 3 1.96 12.45 -17.34
C ARG A 3 2.87 12.29 -16.11
N PHE A 4 2.83 13.27 -15.18
CA PHE A 4 3.80 13.34 -14.09
C PHE A 4 3.31 12.79 -12.75
N LEU A 5 2.00 12.58 -12.56
CA LEU A 5 1.46 12.06 -11.29
C LEU A 5 1.67 10.54 -11.09
N PRO A 6 1.35 9.65 -12.06
CA PRO A 6 1.48 8.22 -11.80
C PRO A 6 2.94 7.76 -11.70
N GLY A 7 3.86 8.40 -12.43
CA GLY A 7 5.28 8.04 -12.42
C GLY A 7 5.95 8.27 -11.06
N ALA A 8 5.63 9.36 -10.36
CA ALA A 8 6.17 9.65 -9.05
C ALA A 8 5.65 8.69 -7.97
N LEU A 9 4.35 8.39 -7.99
CA LEU A 9 3.72 7.42 -7.09
C LEU A 9 4.25 6.00 -7.33
N LEU A 10 4.41 5.60 -8.60
CA LEU A 10 4.99 4.31 -8.96
C LEU A 10 6.46 4.21 -8.54
N GLY A 11 7.25 5.27 -8.71
CA GLY A 11 8.65 5.30 -8.25
C GLY A 11 8.79 5.24 -6.72
N PHE A 12 7.87 5.86 -5.99
CA PHE A 12 7.79 5.74 -4.53
C PHE A 12 7.35 4.34 -4.09
N ALA A 13 6.31 3.78 -4.72
CA ALA A 13 5.82 2.44 -4.45
C ALA A 13 6.88 1.35 -4.71
N GLN A 14 7.69 1.51 -5.76
CA GLN A 14 8.80 0.59 -6.06
C GLN A 14 9.95 0.66 -5.05
N ARG A 15 10.10 1.77 -4.31
CA ARG A 15 11.11 1.92 -3.25
C ARG A 15 10.66 1.36 -1.90
N LEU A 16 9.36 1.13 -1.70
CA LEU A 16 8.84 0.61 -0.43
C LEU A 16 9.21 -0.86 -0.26
N ARG A 17 10.04 -1.15 0.74
CA ARG A 17 10.38 -2.53 1.11
C ARG A 17 9.20 -3.16 1.85
N PHE A 18 9.03 -4.48 1.69
CA PHE A 18 7.99 -5.28 2.37
C PHE A 18 7.70 -4.91 3.85
N PRO A 19 8.71 -4.73 4.74
CA PRO A 19 8.43 -4.32 6.12
C PRO A 19 7.81 -2.92 6.27
N GLN A 20 8.13 -1.97 5.38
CA GLN A 20 7.55 -0.62 5.42
C GLN A 20 6.09 -0.65 4.93
N LEU A 21 5.80 -1.42 3.87
CA LEU A 21 4.42 -1.64 3.42
C LEU A 21 3.58 -2.26 4.51
N PHE A 22 4.10 -3.30 5.17
CA PHE A 22 3.41 -3.95 6.27
C PHE A 22 3.08 -2.98 7.41
N LEU A 23 4.04 -2.14 7.84
CA LEU A 23 3.79 -1.15 8.91
C LEU A 23 2.76 -0.09 8.52
N LEU A 24 2.80 0.40 7.28
CA LEU A 24 1.83 1.38 6.78
C LEU A 24 0.42 0.78 6.74
N THR A 25 0.26 -0.41 6.15
CA THR A 25 -1.03 -1.11 6.08
C THR A 25 -1.56 -1.43 7.47
N PHE A 26 -0.69 -1.91 8.37
CA PHE A 26 -1.08 -2.25 9.74
C PHE A 26 -1.48 -1.01 10.55
N GLY A 27 -0.76 0.10 10.39
CA GLY A 27 -1.13 1.38 11.02
C GLY A 27 -2.48 1.89 10.55
N LEU A 28 -2.73 1.85 9.24
CA LEU A 28 -4.04 2.20 8.66
C LEU A 28 -5.16 1.29 9.18
N PHE A 29 -4.89 -0.02 9.31
CA PHE A 29 -5.88 -0.98 9.80
C PHE A 29 -6.24 -0.74 11.27
N LEU A 30 -5.25 -0.40 12.12
CA LEU A 30 -5.52 -0.03 13.50
C LEU A 30 -6.29 1.28 13.60
N LEU A 31 -5.97 2.26 12.76
CA LEU A 31 -6.72 3.53 12.72
C LEU A 31 -8.16 3.30 12.30
N ASP A 32 -8.39 2.49 11.28
CA ASP A 32 -9.72 2.09 10.81
C ASP A 32 -10.53 1.39 11.92
N LEU A 33 -9.90 0.47 12.65
CA LEU A 33 -10.53 -0.25 13.75
C LEU A 33 -10.89 0.66 14.95
N LEU A 34 -10.08 1.69 15.22
CA LEU A 34 -10.29 2.63 16.32
C LEU A 34 -11.24 3.77 15.95
N LEU A 35 -11.31 4.13 14.67
CA LEU A 35 -12.11 5.20 14.11
C LEU A 35 -13.01 4.66 12.99
N PRO A 36 -13.99 3.79 13.30
CA PRO A 36 -14.88 3.24 12.30
C PRO A 36 -15.68 4.37 11.64
N ASP A 37 -15.75 4.34 10.31
CA ASP A 37 -16.59 5.19 9.46
C ASP A 37 -16.28 6.71 9.45
N PHE A 38 -15.13 7.16 9.97
CA PHE A 38 -14.77 8.59 9.92
C PHE A 38 -14.18 9.04 8.57
N ILE A 39 -13.57 8.12 7.83
CA ILE A 39 -12.87 8.41 6.59
C ILE A 39 -13.53 7.62 5.46
N PRO A 40 -14.23 8.28 4.52
CA PRO A 40 -14.77 7.57 3.37
C PRO A 40 -13.63 7.00 2.52
N PHE A 41 -13.82 5.78 2.02
CA PHE A 41 -12.88 5.02 1.20
C PHE A 41 -11.63 4.45 1.91
N LEU A 42 -11.60 4.45 3.25
CA LEU A 42 -10.46 3.91 4.00
C LEU A 42 -10.27 2.41 3.75
N ASP A 43 -11.37 1.67 3.66
CA ASP A 43 -11.39 0.24 3.36
C ASP A 43 -10.79 -0.07 1.98
N GLU A 44 -11.07 0.74 0.96
CA GLU A 44 -10.53 0.60 -0.38
C GLU A 44 -9.03 0.88 -0.42
N VAL A 45 -8.56 1.85 0.38
CA VAL A 45 -7.13 2.12 0.53
C VAL A 45 -6.44 0.94 1.23
N LEU A 46 -7.05 0.38 2.27
CA LEU A 46 -6.55 -0.81 2.95
C LEU A 46 -6.47 -2.02 2.02
N LEU A 47 -7.50 -2.26 1.21
CA LEU A 47 -7.51 -3.29 0.17
C LEU A 47 -6.41 -3.08 -0.88
N GLY A 48 -6.22 -1.84 -1.32
CA GLY A 48 -5.13 -1.45 -2.23
C GLY A 48 -3.75 -1.74 -1.64
N MET A 49 -3.54 -1.38 -0.37
CA MET A 49 -2.30 -1.64 0.35
C MET A 49 -2.02 -3.13 0.55
N LEU A 50 -3.05 -3.92 0.88
CA LEU A 50 -2.95 -5.39 0.96
C LEU A 50 -2.57 -6.00 -0.39
N THR A 51 -3.16 -5.52 -1.48
CA THR A 51 -2.83 -5.97 -2.84
C THR A 51 -1.37 -5.71 -3.19
N LEU A 52 -0.86 -4.52 -2.85
CA LEU A 52 0.55 -4.17 -3.04
C LEU A 52 1.48 -5.07 -2.20
N MET A 53 1.12 -5.36 -0.95
CA MET A 53 1.89 -6.28 -0.12
C MET A 53 1.97 -7.69 -0.73
N LEU A 54 0.85 -8.22 -1.24
CA LEU A 54 0.82 -9.52 -1.91
C LEU A 54 1.67 -9.52 -3.19
N ALA A 55 1.63 -8.45 -3.98
CA ALA A 55 2.45 -8.30 -5.17
C ALA A 55 3.96 -8.32 -4.84
N VAL A 56 4.38 -7.60 -3.79
CA VAL A 56 5.77 -7.59 -3.32
C VAL A 56 6.17 -8.94 -2.71
N TRP A 57 5.26 -9.64 -2.03
CA TRP A 57 5.51 -10.99 -1.52
C TRP A 57 5.75 -12.00 -2.65
N LYS A 58 4.98 -11.91 -3.75
CA LYS A 58 5.16 -12.76 -4.94
C LYS A 58 6.53 -12.53 -5.59
N GLN A 59 6.98 -11.28 -5.74
CA GLN A 59 8.30 -10.96 -6.31
C GLN A 59 9.47 -11.53 -5.49
N ARG A 60 9.31 -11.70 -4.16
CA ARG A 60 10.36 -12.31 -3.33
C ARG A 60 10.50 -13.83 -3.55
N LYS A 61 9.50 -14.50 -4.10
CA LYS A 61 9.50 -15.95 -4.33
C LYS A 61 10.03 -16.35 -5.70
N GLU A 62 10.24 -15.41 -6.61
CA GLU A 62 10.92 -15.68 -7.87
C GLU A 62 12.43 -15.81 -7.58
N PRO A 63 13.04 -17.01 -7.69
CA PRO A 63 14.49 -17.10 -7.70
C PRO A 63 14.98 -16.31 -8.93
N LYS A 64 15.95 -15.43 -8.72
CA LYS A 64 16.65 -14.74 -9.82
C LYS A 64 17.29 -15.73 -10.78
#